data_AF-A0A536CZZ9-F1
#
_entry.id   AF-A0A536CZZ9-F1
#
_cell.length_a   1.000
_cell.length_b   1.000
_cell.length_c   1.000
_cell.angle_alpha   90.00
_cell.angle_beta   90.00
_cell.angle_gamma   90.00
#
_symmetry.space_group_name_H-M   'P 1'
#
loop_
_entity.id
_entity.type
_entity.pdbx_description
1 polymer ?
#
loop_
_entity_poly.entity_id
_entity_poly.type
_entity_poly.pdbx_seq_one_letter_code
_entity_poly.pdbx_strand_id
1 'polypeptide(L)'
;MGVAATQFGVMGTARAQSDQSTPDAEGDITEAAAPTLPDYAPVPRSALGPALNDRGYFVGRVERNLYWVTDGTYQAAFLTTREGVVLFDAPASIGRNLQQAVDEIAAANGVSNKVTHLVYSHHHADHTAASSLFGNNVVRIGQAETRRLLLRDNDPRRPPPDETFTDRRKLEIGGERIQLAWHGSNHTPDNTFIHFPDHDTLMLVDIVNSGWVPIYSLNLSEDVPGYIEAPATALSYPWAHLISGHMGRLGTRDDVTLQQQYVADLSAGARTALGTVDPTPFFVKYGNNSWAAIKGYLDAVADSAAAPVIEKYTGVLAAADVFTASTALWVLESIRLDLGVGIQVRA
;
A
#
# COMPACT_ATOMS: atom_id res chain seq x y z
N MET A 1 -34.80 43.53 -2.71
CA MET A 1 -34.84 42.36 -1.80
C MET A 1 -33.38 41.94 -1.63
N GLY A 2 -32.56 42.49 -0.72
CA GLY A 2 -32.73 42.57 0.75
C GLY A 2 -32.68 41.14 1.28
N VAL A 3 -31.66 40.63 1.98
CA VAL A 3 -31.04 41.01 3.27
C VAL A 3 -29.84 40.04 3.45
N ALA A 4 -28.76 40.24 4.19
CA ALA A 4 -27.94 41.36 4.65
C ALA A 4 -26.64 40.72 5.19
N ALA A 5 -25.55 41.47 5.13
CA ALA A 5 -24.30 41.16 5.80
C ALA A 5 -24.42 41.32 7.32
N THR A 6 -23.56 40.66 8.08
CA THR A 6 -23.11 41.23 9.36
C THR A 6 -21.63 40.93 9.57
N GLN A 7 -20.93 42.03 9.75
CA GLN A 7 -19.52 42.22 10.03
C GLN A 7 -19.40 42.39 11.54
N PHE A 8 -18.37 41.82 12.17
CA PHE A 8 -17.80 42.39 13.39
C PHE A 8 -16.29 42.16 13.37
N GLY A 9 -15.55 43.26 13.34
CA GLY A 9 -14.16 43.31 13.74
C GLY A 9 -14.03 44.28 14.90
N VAL A 10 -13.11 44.00 15.83
CA VAL A 10 -12.44 45.03 16.63
C VAL A 10 -10.99 44.62 16.81
N MET A 11 -10.11 45.60 16.59
CA MET A 11 -8.66 45.59 16.73
C MET A 11 -8.18 45.32 18.16
N GLY A 12 -6.99 44.74 18.26
CA GLY A 12 -6.10 44.87 19.41
C GLY A 12 -4.66 44.65 18.96
N THR A 13 -3.87 45.71 18.89
CA THR A 13 -2.42 45.69 18.61
C THR A 13 -1.65 45.46 19.91
N ALA A 14 -0.69 44.54 19.92
CA ALA A 14 0.43 44.57 20.86
C ALA A 14 1.67 43.84 20.30
N ARG A 15 2.81 44.43 20.64
CA ARG A 15 4.16 44.26 20.10
C ARG A 15 4.79 42.88 20.26
N ALA A 16 5.76 42.64 19.38
CA ALA A 16 6.82 41.64 19.50
C ALA A 16 7.58 41.71 20.83
N GLN A 17 7.89 40.55 21.38
CA GLN A 17 9.09 40.30 22.17
C GLN A 17 9.52 38.85 21.99
N SER A 18 10.76 38.69 21.57
CA SER A 18 11.54 37.46 21.57
C SER A 18 11.66 36.91 22.99
N ASP A 19 11.39 35.62 23.17
CA ASP A 19 12.02 34.87 24.24
C ASP A 19 12.32 33.44 23.82
N GLN A 20 13.61 33.12 23.85
CA GLN A 20 14.13 31.77 23.72
C GLN A 20 13.95 31.10 25.09
N SER A 21 13.07 30.12 25.18
CA SER A 21 13.19 29.10 26.22
C SER A 21 12.56 27.80 25.73
N THR A 22 13.41 26.81 25.50
CA THR A 22 13.06 25.40 25.43
C THR A 22 12.60 24.93 26.80
N PRO A 23 11.43 24.28 26.93
CA PRO A 23 11.19 23.34 27.99
C PRO A 23 11.26 21.93 27.42
N ASP A 24 12.22 21.16 27.93
CA ASP A 24 12.17 19.70 27.91
C ASP A 24 10.84 19.26 28.53
N ALA A 25 9.93 18.78 27.70
CA ALA A 25 8.67 18.20 28.13
C ALA A 25 8.69 16.71 27.79
N GLU A 26 9.29 15.92 28.68
CA GLU A 26 8.82 14.56 28.94
C GLU A 26 7.39 14.68 29.49
N GLY A 27 6.44 14.91 28.59
CA GLY A 27 5.01 14.90 28.88
C GLY A 27 4.54 13.46 28.89
N ASP A 28 4.26 12.96 30.10
CA ASP A 28 3.53 11.73 30.37
C ASP A 28 2.22 11.73 29.56
N ILE A 29 2.21 11.01 28.44
CA ILE A 29 1.07 10.86 27.54
C ILE A 29 0.09 9.91 28.22
N THR A 30 -0.82 10.46 29.02
CA THR A 30 -1.98 9.75 29.53
C THR A 30 -2.71 9.09 28.35
N GLU A 31 -2.81 7.77 28.43
CA GLU A 31 -3.35 6.87 27.43
C GLU A 31 -4.83 7.18 27.16
N ALA A 32 -5.11 7.97 26.14
CA ALA A 32 -6.47 8.05 25.60
C ALA A 32 -6.82 6.65 25.07
N ALA A 33 -7.74 5.97 25.76
CA ALA A 33 -8.28 4.69 25.32
C ALA A 33 -8.93 4.87 23.94
N ALA A 34 -8.60 4.00 23.00
CA ALA A 34 -9.22 4.00 21.68
C ALA A 34 -10.75 3.84 21.83
N PRO A 35 -11.56 4.54 21.01
CA PRO A 35 -13.01 4.42 21.08
C PRO A 35 -13.43 2.96 20.83
N THR A 36 -14.37 2.47 21.63
CA THR A 36 -15.01 1.17 21.38
C THR A 36 -15.81 1.25 20.09
N LEU A 37 -15.39 0.49 19.07
CA LEU A 37 -16.13 0.35 17.83
C LEU A 37 -17.12 -0.82 18.01
N PRO A 38 -18.41 -0.68 17.61
CA PRO A 38 -19.44 -1.68 17.88
C PRO A 38 -19.26 -2.98 17.10
N ASP A 39 -18.60 -2.91 15.93
CA ASP A 39 -18.55 -4.01 14.96
C ASP A 39 -17.14 -4.58 14.75
N TYR A 40 -16.08 -3.84 15.11
CA TYR A 40 -14.69 -4.20 14.81
C TYR A 40 -13.72 -3.80 15.93
N ALA A 41 -12.52 -4.37 15.93
CA ALA A 41 -11.47 -4.07 16.89
C ALA A 41 -10.84 -2.70 16.62
N PRO A 42 -10.34 -2.01 17.67
CA PRO A 42 -9.59 -0.77 17.48
C PRO A 42 -8.28 -1.02 16.72
N VAL A 43 -7.83 -0.02 15.97
CA VAL A 43 -6.55 -0.05 15.26
C VAL A 43 -5.39 -0.08 16.28
N PRO A 44 -4.48 -1.07 16.22
CA PRO A 44 -3.29 -1.08 17.06
C PRO A 44 -2.43 0.15 16.82
N ARG A 45 -1.87 0.75 17.87
CA ARG A 45 -0.99 1.93 17.73
C ARG A 45 0.22 1.66 16.83
N SER A 46 0.72 0.43 16.83
CA SER A 46 1.80 -0.03 15.95
C SER A 46 1.45 0.01 14.45
N ALA A 47 0.17 0.14 14.08
CA ALA A 47 -0.28 0.23 12.70
C ALA A 47 -0.46 1.68 12.20
N LEU A 48 -0.40 2.66 13.11
CA LEU A 48 -0.64 4.06 12.79
C LEU A 48 0.59 4.74 12.17
N GLY A 49 0.32 5.61 11.19
CA GLY A 49 1.31 6.52 10.60
C GLY A 49 1.58 7.76 11.44
N PRO A 50 2.53 8.61 11.01
CA PRO A 50 2.74 9.91 11.61
C PRO A 50 1.51 10.81 11.43
N ALA A 51 1.41 11.84 12.27
CA ALA A 51 0.39 12.86 12.13
C ALA A 51 0.56 13.62 10.80
N LEU A 52 -0.55 13.91 10.14
CA LEU A 52 -0.58 14.72 8.93
C LEU A 52 -0.46 16.21 9.29
N ASN A 53 0.13 16.99 8.40
CA ASN A 53 0.16 18.45 8.51
C ASN A 53 -1.23 19.06 8.21
N ASP A 54 -1.35 20.38 8.35
CA ASP A 54 -2.60 21.13 8.11
C ASP A 54 -3.12 21.03 6.66
N ARG A 55 -2.35 20.46 5.74
CA ARG A 55 -2.71 20.21 4.34
C ARG A 55 -3.08 18.75 4.07
N GLY A 56 -3.16 17.92 5.10
CA GLY A 56 -3.61 16.53 5.00
C GLY A 56 -2.56 15.58 4.43
N TYR A 57 -1.26 15.88 4.55
CA TYR A 57 -0.20 14.94 4.21
C TYR A 57 0.96 14.98 5.22
N PHE A 58 1.80 13.97 5.20
CA PHE A 58 3.10 13.93 5.86
C PHE A 58 4.18 13.77 4.79
N VAL A 59 5.32 14.43 4.98
CA VAL A 59 6.55 14.18 4.22
C VAL A 59 7.69 13.93 5.20
N GLY A 60 8.42 12.83 5.02
CA GLY A 60 9.52 12.44 5.89
C GLY A 60 10.70 11.92 5.10
N ARG A 61 11.90 12.17 5.61
CA ARG A 61 13.12 11.56 5.09
C ARG A 61 13.12 10.08 5.45
N VAL A 62 13.31 9.21 4.46
CA VAL A 62 13.56 7.78 4.67
C VAL A 62 15.03 7.60 5.01
N GLU A 63 15.89 7.87 4.01
CA GLU A 63 17.34 7.86 4.16
C GLU A 63 17.95 8.87 3.18
N ARG A 64 19.00 9.57 3.62
CA ARG A 64 19.72 10.58 2.82
C ARG A 64 18.76 11.57 2.13
N ASN A 65 18.62 11.47 0.81
CA ASN A 65 17.81 12.32 -0.05
C ASN A 65 16.59 11.60 -0.66
N LEU A 66 16.22 10.43 -0.12
CA LEU A 66 14.94 9.76 -0.37
C LEU A 66 13.91 10.18 0.67
N TYR A 67 12.73 10.57 0.20
CA TYR A 67 11.63 11.04 1.01
C TYR A 67 10.38 10.23 0.67
N TRP A 68 9.56 9.94 1.69
CA TRP A 68 8.23 9.39 1.51
C TRP A 68 7.17 10.45 1.80
N VAL A 69 6.06 10.39 1.08
CA VAL A 69 4.88 11.23 1.28
C VAL A 69 3.68 10.34 1.52
N THR A 70 2.83 10.69 2.47
CA THR A 70 1.59 9.93 2.75
C THR A 70 0.45 10.85 3.18
N ASP A 71 -0.79 10.50 2.85
CA ASP A 71 -2.01 11.11 3.40
C ASP A 71 -2.66 10.22 4.49
N GLY A 72 -1.91 9.23 4.99
CA GLY A 72 -2.40 8.21 5.92
C GLY A 72 -3.02 6.98 5.24
N THR A 73 -3.36 7.07 3.95
CA THR A 73 -3.98 5.97 3.18
C THR A 73 -3.09 5.48 2.05
N TYR A 74 -2.47 6.41 1.33
CA TYR A 74 -1.57 6.16 0.20
C TYR A 74 -0.16 6.63 0.53
N GLN A 75 0.82 6.11 -0.19
CA GLN A 75 2.21 6.51 -0.12
C GLN A 75 2.74 6.78 -1.53
N ALA A 76 3.65 7.74 -1.62
CA ALA A 76 4.53 7.93 -2.76
C ALA A 76 5.94 8.22 -2.23
N ALA A 77 6.92 8.23 -3.11
CA ALA A 77 8.29 8.60 -2.75
C ALA A 77 8.90 9.55 -3.76
N PHE A 78 9.92 10.30 -3.35
CA PHE A 78 10.75 11.04 -4.28
C PHE A 78 12.19 11.16 -3.82
N LEU A 79 13.10 11.23 -4.79
CA LEU A 79 14.50 11.56 -4.59
C LEU A 79 14.73 13.01 -5.00
N THR A 80 15.36 13.80 -4.14
CA THR A 80 15.93 15.09 -4.55
C THR A 80 17.35 14.89 -5.02
N THR A 81 17.65 15.18 -6.29
CA THR A 81 18.96 14.93 -6.89
C THR A 81 19.59 16.24 -7.41
N ARG A 82 20.85 16.18 -7.86
CA ARG A 82 21.52 17.34 -8.48
C ARG A 82 20.92 17.74 -9.84
N GLU A 83 20.15 16.86 -10.47
CA GLU A 83 19.55 17.04 -11.80
C GLU A 83 18.03 17.32 -11.74
N GLY A 84 17.47 17.45 -10.54
CA GLY A 84 16.04 17.60 -10.28
C GLY A 84 15.49 16.45 -9.45
N VAL A 85 14.18 16.23 -9.53
CA VAL A 85 13.46 15.26 -8.70
C VAL A 85 13.04 14.03 -9.50
N VAL A 86 13.27 12.85 -8.94
CA VAL A 86 12.71 11.59 -9.41
C VAL A 86 11.55 11.22 -8.51
N LEU A 87 10.34 11.17 -9.06
CA LEU A 87 9.12 10.81 -8.35
C LEU A 87 8.81 9.32 -8.55
N PHE A 88 8.30 8.66 -7.52
CA PHE A 88 7.86 7.27 -7.54
C PHE A 88 6.38 7.24 -7.16
N ASP A 89 5.56 6.87 -8.14
CA ASP A 89 4.10 6.98 -8.13
C ASP A 89 3.55 8.41 -7.91
N ALA A 90 2.29 8.57 -8.30
CA ALA A 90 1.52 9.80 -8.12
C ALA A 90 0.05 9.46 -7.78
N PRO A 91 -0.23 9.09 -6.52
CA PRO A 91 -1.59 8.78 -6.08
C PRO A 91 -2.56 9.94 -6.26
N ALA A 92 -3.83 9.64 -6.57
CA ALA A 92 -4.84 10.66 -6.83
C ALA A 92 -5.07 11.59 -5.63
N SER A 93 -5.13 11.02 -4.42
CA SER A 93 -5.40 11.74 -3.18
C SER A 93 -4.23 12.63 -2.74
N ILE A 94 -3.00 12.23 -3.05
CA ILE A 94 -1.77 12.96 -2.69
C ILE A 94 -1.30 13.88 -3.82
N GLY A 95 -1.76 13.70 -5.05
CA GLY A 95 -1.20 14.30 -6.27
C GLY A 95 -0.88 15.80 -6.20
N ARG A 96 -1.79 16.63 -5.66
CA ARG A 96 -1.56 18.08 -5.49
C ARG A 96 -0.59 18.42 -4.36
N ASN A 97 -0.49 17.54 -3.37
CA ASN A 97 0.41 17.65 -2.23
C ASN A 97 1.83 17.19 -2.58
N LEU A 98 2.01 16.30 -3.57
CA LEU A 98 3.34 15.84 -4.00
C LEU A 98 4.23 16.98 -4.48
N GLN A 99 3.74 17.88 -5.34
CA GLN A 99 4.54 19.01 -5.80
C GLN A 99 4.90 19.95 -4.63
N GLN A 100 4.00 20.12 -3.66
CA GLN A 100 4.28 20.95 -2.48
C GLN A 100 5.35 20.33 -1.58
N ALA A 101 5.28 19.03 -1.33
CA ALA A 101 6.31 18.29 -0.60
C ALA A 101 7.66 18.37 -1.32
N VAL A 102 7.65 18.26 -2.65
CA VAL A 102 8.84 18.43 -3.48
C VAL A 102 9.40 19.86 -3.37
N ASP A 103 8.57 20.89 -3.46
CA ASP A 103 9.00 22.29 -3.37
C ASP A 103 9.67 22.58 -2.03
N GLU A 104 9.04 22.13 -0.94
CA GLU A 104 9.54 22.31 0.43
C GLU A 104 10.90 21.62 0.63
N ILE A 105 10.99 20.33 0.29
CA ILE A 105 12.20 19.54 0.53
C ILE A 105 13.33 19.92 -0.45
N ALA A 106 13.03 20.21 -1.71
CA ALA A 106 14.04 20.64 -2.66
C ALA A 106 14.65 22.00 -2.27
N ALA A 107 13.81 22.94 -1.80
CA ALA A 107 14.29 24.21 -1.25
C ALA A 107 15.19 24.00 -0.02
N ALA A 108 14.78 23.13 0.91
CA ALA A 108 15.57 22.79 2.11
C ALA A 108 16.91 22.14 1.76
N ASN A 109 16.97 21.34 0.69
CA ASN A 109 18.20 20.70 0.23
C ASN A 109 19.03 21.58 -0.72
N GLY A 110 18.55 22.76 -1.11
CA GLY A 110 19.24 23.66 -2.03
C GLY A 110 19.36 23.10 -3.46
N VAL A 111 18.37 22.32 -3.91
CA VAL A 111 18.34 21.71 -5.25
C VAL A 111 17.08 22.10 -6.03
N SER A 112 17.04 21.76 -7.32
CA SER A 112 15.88 22.02 -8.17
C SER A 112 14.66 21.19 -7.72
N ASN A 113 13.50 21.84 -7.61
CA ASN A 113 12.19 21.21 -7.37
C ASN A 113 11.53 20.66 -8.64
N LYS A 114 12.20 20.78 -9.80
CA LYS A 114 11.67 20.27 -11.06
C LYS A 114 11.65 18.74 -11.04
N VAL A 115 10.47 18.14 -11.09
CA VAL A 115 10.31 16.72 -11.39
C VAL A 115 10.79 16.48 -12.82
N THR A 116 11.76 15.59 -13.00
CA THR A 116 12.34 15.22 -14.30
C THR A 116 11.94 13.82 -14.72
N HIS A 117 11.74 12.93 -13.74
CA HIS A 117 11.38 11.55 -13.96
C HIS A 117 10.22 11.14 -13.04
N LEU A 118 9.35 10.27 -13.54
CA LEU A 118 8.31 9.62 -12.76
C LEU A 118 8.37 8.12 -13.04
N VAL A 119 8.63 7.33 -12.01
CA VAL A 119 8.67 5.87 -12.08
C VAL A 119 7.36 5.33 -11.55
N TYR A 120 6.68 4.51 -12.35
CA TYR A 120 5.49 3.79 -11.91
C TYR A 120 5.86 2.47 -11.25
N SER A 121 5.24 2.17 -10.11
CA SER A 121 5.29 0.83 -9.52
C SER A 121 4.46 -0.16 -10.32
N HIS A 122 3.25 0.23 -10.72
CA HIS A 122 2.31 -0.53 -11.55
C HIS A 122 1.19 0.38 -12.10
N HIS A 123 0.25 -0.19 -12.87
CA HIS A 123 -0.71 0.57 -13.66
C HIS A 123 -1.95 1.09 -12.90
N HIS A 124 -2.22 0.64 -11.67
CA HIS A 124 -3.46 0.99 -10.99
C HIS A 124 -3.59 2.50 -10.76
N ALA A 125 -4.83 2.97 -10.84
CA ALA A 125 -5.14 4.38 -10.89
C ALA A 125 -4.93 5.09 -9.55
N ASP A 126 -5.12 4.39 -8.45
CA ASP A 126 -4.88 4.91 -7.12
C ASP A 126 -3.41 5.23 -6.85
N HIS A 127 -2.47 4.67 -7.61
CA HIS A 127 -1.04 5.03 -7.59
C HIS A 127 -0.60 5.94 -8.73
N THR A 128 -1.36 6.04 -9.82
CA THR A 128 -0.88 6.73 -11.04
C THR A 128 -1.76 7.89 -11.53
N ALA A 129 -2.99 8.06 -11.00
CA ALA A 129 -3.98 8.99 -11.55
C ALA A 129 -3.66 10.48 -11.35
N ALA A 130 -2.62 10.84 -10.60
CA ALA A 130 -2.12 12.21 -10.56
C ALA A 130 -0.88 12.44 -11.46
N SER A 131 -0.44 11.44 -12.22
CA SER A 131 0.76 11.53 -13.06
C SER A 131 0.72 12.67 -14.08
N SER A 132 -0.46 12.96 -14.66
CA SER A 132 -0.60 14.06 -15.62
C SER A 132 -0.36 15.45 -15.03
N LEU A 133 -0.44 15.62 -13.70
CA LEU A 133 -0.18 16.91 -13.04
C LEU A 133 1.26 17.40 -13.24
N PHE A 134 2.20 16.50 -13.51
CA PHE A 134 3.61 16.82 -13.75
C PHE A 134 3.92 17.15 -15.22
N GLY A 135 2.89 17.20 -16.08
CA GLY A 135 3.01 17.62 -17.47
C GLY A 135 3.75 16.62 -18.38
N ASN A 136 4.06 17.07 -19.58
CA ASN A 136 4.61 16.23 -20.66
C ASN A 136 6.15 16.25 -20.73
N ASN A 137 6.80 17.08 -19.92
CA ASN A 137 8.27 17.22 -19.93
C ASN A 137 8.98 16.31 -18.91
N VAL A 138 8.24 15.41 -18.27
CA VAL A 138 8.73 14.37 -17.36
C VAL A 138 8.88 13.07 -18.13
N VAL A 139 10.02 12.40 -17.98
CA VAL A 139 10.24 11.05 -18.52
C VAL A 139 9.54 10.04 -17.61
N ARG A 140 8.55 9.34 -18.14
CA ARG A 140 7.83 8.29 -17.41
C ARG A 140 8.47 6.94 -17.67
N ILE A 141 8.79 6.23 -16.60
CA ILE A 141 9.46 4.93 -16.64
C ILE A 141 8.55 3.90 -15.97
N GLY A 142 8.39 2.73 -16.57
CA GLY A 142 7.62 1.64 -15.99
C GLY A 142 7.92 0.30 -16.64
N GLN A 143 7.28 -0.76 -16.15
CA GLN A 143 7.42 -2.09 -16.74
C GLN A 143 6.64 -2.15 -18.08
N ALA A 144 7.02 -3.04 -19.00
CA ALA A 144 6.42 -3.13 -20.34
C ALA A 144 4.88 -3.38 -20.31
N GLU A 145 4.40 -4.21 -19.41
CA GLU A 145 2.98 -4.44 -19.11
C GLU A 145 2.31 -3.19 -18.52
N THR A 146 2.99 -2.37 -17.71
CA THR A 146 2.44 -1.07 -17.27
C THR A 146 2.09 -0.21 -18.48
N ARG A 147 2.98 -0.17 -19.48
CA ARG A 147 2.70 0.56 -20.72
C ARG A 147 1.55 -0.04 -21.51
N ARG A 148 1.51 -1.37 -21.64
CA ARG A 148 0.44 -2.06 -22.35
C ARG A 148 -0.93 -1.78 -21.69
N LEU A 149 -1.00 -1.86 -20.37
CA LEU A 149 -2.21 -1.67 -19.58
C LEU A 149 -2.68 -0.21 -19.58
N LEU A 150 -1.77 0.76 -19.41
CA LEU A 150 -2.13 2.18 -19.49
C LEU A 150 -2.57 2.60 -20.91
N LEU A 151 -1.98 2.02 -21.97
CA LEU A 151 -2.46 2.23 -23.34
C LEU A 151 -3.85 1.62 -23.58
N ARG A 152 -4.12 0.43 -23.02
CA ARG A 152 -5.45 -0.19 -23.07
C ARG A 152 -6.49 0.71 -22.40
N ASP A 153 -6.16 1.20 -21.21
CA ASP A 153 -7.08 2.00 -20.40
C ASP A 153 -7.37 3.37 -21.01
N ASN A 154 -6.40 3.95 -21.72
CA ASN A 154 -6.53 5.22 -22.44
C ASN A 154 -7.06 6.37 -21.55
N ASP A 155 -6.59 6.44 -20.30
CA ASP A 155 -6.93 7.50 -19.36
C ASP A 155 -5.91 8.66 -19.49
N PRO A 156 -6.31 9.87 -19.91
CA PRO A 156 -5.39 11.00 -20.07
C PRO A 156 -4.74 11.46 -18.75
N ARG A 157 -5.26 11.03 -17.59
CA ARG A 157 -4.64 11.32 -16.29
C ARG A 157 -3.45 10.42 -15.97
N ARG A 158 -3.31 9.29 -16.67
CA ARG A 158 -2.29 8.26 -16.45
C ARG A 158 -1.50 8.01 -17.74
N PRO A 159 -0.67 8.97 -18.19
CA PRO A 159 0.10 8.79 -19.41
C PRO A 159 0.96 7.52 -19.33
N PRO A 160 0.99 6.68 -20.38
CA PRO A 160 1.83 5.49 -20.39
C PRO A 160 3.32 5.84 -20.23
N PRO A 161 4.17 4.92 -19.75
CA PRO A 161 5.61 5.11 -19.74
C PRO A 161 6.15 5.47 -21.13
N ASP A 162 7.03 6.47 -21.15
CA ASP A 162 7.85 6.83 -22.31
C ASP A 162 8.95 5.79 -22.52
N GLU A 163 9.52 5.32 -21.41
CA GLU A 163 10.55 4.30 -21.39
C GLU A 163 10.08 3.07 -20.61
N THR A 164 10.44 1.89 -21.10
CA THR A 164 10.03 0.62 -20.48
C THR A 164 11.21 -0.29 -20.19
N PHE A 165 11.01 -1.23 -19.28
CA PHE A 165 11.87 -2.39 -19.09
C PHE A 165 11.03 -3.67 -19.01
N THR A 166 11.65 -4.81 -19.30
CA THR A 166 10.99 -6.12 -19.24
C THR A 166 11.32 -6.83 -17.92
N ASP A 167 12.61 -7.14 -17.70
CA ASP A 167 13.04 -7.90 -16.51
C ASP A 167 13.66 -7.00 -15.45
N ARG A 168 14.74 -6.29 -15.81
CA ARG A 168 15.51 -5.46 -14.87
C ARG A 168 16.02 -4.20 -15.56
N ARG A 169 16.11 -3.12 -14.80
CA ARG A 169 16.72 -1.87 -15.24
C ARG A 169 17.46 -1.20 -14.10
N LYS A 170 18.66 -0.70 -14.37
CA LYS A 170 19.39 0.20 -13.47
C LYS A 170 19.25 1.62 -13.99
N LEU A 171 18.89 2.54 -13.11
CA LEU A 171 18.86 3.96 -13.38
C LEU A 171 19.95 4.65 -12.57
N GLU A 172 20.64 5.59 -13.19
CA GLU A 172 21.59 6.49 -12.55
C GLU A 172 21.16 7.92 -12.90
N ILE A 173 20.47 8.59 -11.97
CA ILE A 173 19.85 9.91 -12.21
C ILE A 173 20.34 10.86 -11.14
N GLY A 174 21.00 11.95 -11.54
CA GLY A 174 21.44 12.97 -10.60
C GLY A 174 22.37 12.50 -9.48
N GLY A 175 23.07 11.37 -9.70
CA GLY A 175 23.97 10.73 -8.72
C GLY A 175 23.34 9.60 -7.91
N GLU A 176 22.05 9.33 -8.05
CA GLU A 176 21.35 8.27 -7.32
C GLU A 176 21.17 7.02 -8.15
N ARG A 177 21.31 5.85 -7.49
CA ARG A 177 21.11 4.53 -8.11
C ARG A 177 19.74 3.98 -7.74
N ILE A 178 18.96 3.61 -8.75
CA ILE A 178 17.67 2.95 -8.59
C ILE A 178 17.70 1.64 -9.38
N GLN A 179 17.25 0.55 -8.77
CA GLN A 179 17.17 -0.76 -9.40
C GLN A 179 15.71 -1.16 -9.53
N LEU A 180 15.24 -1.27 -10.77
CA LEU A 180 13.92 -1.78 -11.10
C LEU A 180 14.03 -3.26 -11.44
N ALA A 181 13.17 -4.09 -10.86
CA ALA A 181 13.09 -5.51 -11.19
C ALA A 181 11.64 -5.99 -11.22
N TRP A 182 11.34 -6.82 -12.20
CA TRP A 182 10.10 -7.57 -12.32
C TRP A 182 10.42 -9.05 -12.08
N HIS A 183 9.63 -9.72 -11.24
CA HIS A 183 9.85 -11.13 -10.84
C HIS A 183 8.70 -12.05 -11.21
N GLY A 184 7.86 -11.63 -12.16
CA GLY A 184 6.60 -12.30 -12.47
C GLY A 184 5.39 -11.48 -12.03
N SER A 185 4.22 -11.93 -12.47
CA SER A 185 2.94 -11.37 -12.02
C SER A 185 2.75 -11.61 -10.53
N ASN A 186 2.12 -10.66 -9.84
CA ASN A 186 1.74 -10.80 -8.44
C ASN A 186 0.43 -10.03 -8.18
N HIS A 187 0.47 -8.89 -7.49
CA HIS A 187 -0.66 -7.98 -7.38
C HIS A 187 -1.22 -7.60 -8.75
N THR A 188 -0.36 -7.23 -9.70
CA THR A 188 -0.69 -7.09 -11.12
C THR A 188 0.42 -7.69 -11.98
N PRO A 189 0.18 -7.89 -13.30
CA PRO A 189 1.20 -8.37 -14.22
C PRO A 189 2.42 -7.46 -14.35
N ASP A 190 2.34 -6.22 -13.88
CA ASP A 190 3.32 -5.17 -14.12
C ASP A 190 4.01 -4.62 -12.85
N ASN A 191 3.76 -5.24 -11.69
CA ASN A 191 4.30 -4.77 -10.41
C ASN A 191 5.82 -4.78 -10.36
N THR A 192 6.41 -3.64 -10.03
CA THR A 192 7.85 -3.44 -10.01
C THR A 192 8.40 -3.43 -8.58
N PHE A 193 9.50 -4.17 -8.36
CA PHE A 193 10.34 -4.03 -7.18
C PHE A 193 11.31 -2.87 -7.44
N ILE A 194 11.19 -1.79 -6.66
CA ILE A 194 12.00 -0.58 -6.81
C ILE A 194 12.97 -0.52 -5.63
N HIS A 195 14.21 -0.93 -5.86
CA HIS A 195 15.24 -1.00 -4.83
C HIS A 195 16.18 0.21 -4.89
N PHE A 196 16.40 0.83 -3.73
CA PHE A 196 17.27 1.98 -3.51
C PHE A 196 18.50 1.52 -2.71
N PRO A 197 19.52 0.94 -3.37
CA PRO A 197 20.65 0.31 -2.67
C PRO A 197 21.46 1.28 -1.79
N ASP A 198 21.39 2.57 -2.08
CA ASP A 198 22.12 3.62 -1.36
C ASP A 198 21.34 4.24 -0.20
N HIS A 199 20.10 3.77 0.01
CA HIS A 199 19.13 4.29 0.98
C HIS A 199 18.54 3.18 1.88
N ASP A 200 19.08 1.96 1.83
CA ASP A 200 18.56 0.80 2.56
C ASP A 200 17.04 0.66 2.44
N THR A 201 16.48 0.91 1.25
CA THR A 201 15.03 1.00 1.04
C THR A 201 14.57 0.16 -0.14
N LEU A 202 13.47 -0.55 0.05
CA LEU A 202 12.68 -1.15 -1.01
C LEU A 202 11.32 -0.44 -1.09
N MET A 203 10.90 -0.06 -2.29
CA MET A 203 9.51 0.28 -2.55
C MET A 203 8.89 -0.90 -3.32
N LEU A 204 7.89 -1.50 -2.70
CA LEU A 204 7.13 -2.62 -3.24
C LEU A 204 5.67 -2.39 -2.90
N VAL A 205 5.00 -1.78 -3.87
CA VAL A 205 3.62 -1.33 -3.75
C VAL A 205 2.67 -2.52 -3.80
N ASP A 206 1.64 -2.48 -2.96
CA ASP A 206 0.46 -3.36 -3.00
C ASP A 206 0.71 -4.85 -2.73
N ILE A 207 1.89 -5.18 -2.19
CA ILE A 207 2.20 -6.50 -1.65
C ILE A 207 2.02 -6.54 -0.15
N VAL A 208 2.56 -5.56 0.60
CA VAL A 208 2.52 -5.56 2.08
C VAL A 208 1.84 -4.33 2.63
N ASN A 209 0.81 -4.48 3.46
CA ASN A 209 0.18 -3.37 4.18
C ASN A 209 0.77 -3.28 5.60
N SER A 210 1.80 -2.45 5.79
CA SER A 210 2.59 -2.40 7.03
C SER A 210 1.76 -2.18 8.30
N GLY A 211 1.60 -3.22 9.13
CA GLY A 211 0.79 -3.21 10.36
C GLY A 211 -0.71 -3.49 10.17
N TRP A 212 -1.14 -3.82 8.95
CA TRP A 212 -2.53 -4.08 8.57
C TRP A 212 -2.65 -5.44 7.90
N VAL A 213 -3.83 -6.05 7.97
CA VAL A 213 -4.13 -7.13 7.03
C VAL A 213 -4.33 -6.57 5.62
N PRO A 214 -4.10 -7.36 4.56
CA PRO A 214 -4.37 -6.94 3.19
C PRO A 214 -5.83 -6.53 3.00
N ILE A 215 -6.08 -5.50 2.18
CA ILE A 215 -7.46 -5.08 1.90
C ILE A 215 -8.18 -6.16 1.09
N TYR A 216 -9.38 -6.52 1.52
CA TYR A 216 -10.21 -7.58 0.92
C TYR A 216 -9.45 -8.91 0.74
N SER A 217 -9.47 -9.47 -0.46
CA SER A 217 -8.91 -10.76 -0.85
C SER A 217 -7.43 -10.85 -0.50
N LEU A 218 -6.50 -10.34 -1.29
CA LEU A 218 -5.12 -10.13 -0.82
C LEU A 218 -4.58 -8.90 -1.54
N ASN A 219 -5.10 -7.75 -1.12
CA ASN A 219 -4.88 -6.47 -1.80
C ASN A 219 -5.35 -6.48 -3.26
N LEU A 220 -6.46 -7.18 -3.56
CA LEU A 220 -7.02 -7.32 -4.92
C LEU A 220 -6.05 -7.90 -5.97
N SER A 221 -5.12 -8.74 -5.54
CA SER A 221 -4.09 -9.31 -6.40
C SER A 221 -4.64 -10.25 -7.48
N GLU A 222 -4.16 -10.06 -8.71
CA GLU A 222 -4.51 -10.86 -9.90
C GLU A 222 -3.85 -12.25 -9.90
N ASP A 223 -2.63 -12.37 -9.38
CA ASP A 223 -1.87 -13.63 -9.26
C ASP A 223 -1.55 -13.91 -7.79
N VAL A 224 -2.37 -14.76 -7.16
CA VAL A 224 -2.26 -15.10 -5.73
C VAL A 224 -0.99 -15.89 -5.41
N PRO A 225 -0.59 -16.93 -6.18
CA PRO A 225 0.71 -17.57 -6.01
C PRO A 225 1.87 -16.57 -6.07
N GLY A 226 1.88 -15.69 -7.08
CA GLY A 226 2.90 -14.65 -7.22
C GLY A 226 2.90 -13.66 -6.06
N TYR A 227 1.73 -13.26 -5.57
CA TYR A 227 1.59 -12.42 -4.36
C TYR A 227 2.16 -13.10 -3.10
N ILE A 228 1.92 -14.40 -2.93
CA ILE A 228 2.43 -15.17 -1.78
C ILE A 228 3.97 -15.29 -1.82
N GLU A 229 4.55 -15.40 -3.01
CA GLU A 229 6.01 -15.51 -3.22
C GLU A 229 6.73 -14.15 -3.09
N ALA A 230 6.06 -13.04 -3.44
CA ALA A 230 6.65 -11.71 -3.49
C ALA A 230 7.34 -11.26 -2.17
N PRO A 231 6.78 -11.48 -0.95
CA PRO A 231 7.46 -11.20 0.31
C PRO A 231 8.82 -11.91 0.47
N ALA A 232 8.95 -13.17 0.05
CA ALA A 232 10.21 -13.90 0.13
C ALA A 232 11.26 -13.29 -0.82
N THR A 233 10.82 -12.91 -2.02
CA THR A 233 11.65 -12.18 -2.98
C THR A 233 12.07 -10.82 -2.42
N ALA A 234 11.17 -10.07 -1.79
CA ALA A 234 11.48 -8.79 -1.15
C ALA A 234 12.56 -8.94 -0.08
N LEU A 235 12.45 -9.96 0.79
CA LEU A 235 13.44 -10.23 1.85
C LEU A 235 14.82 -10.65 1.31
N SER A 236 14.94 -11.03 0.04
CA SER A 236 16.26 -11.31 -0.57
C SER A 236 17.09 -10.05 -0.87
N TYR A 237 16.46 -8.87 -0.87
CA TYR A 237 17.14 -7.59 -1.07
C TYR A 237 17.71 -7.05 0.26
N PRO A 238 18.84 -6.33 0.23
CA PRO A 238 19.33 -5.60 1.38
C PRO A 238 18.55 -4.29 1.55
N TRP A 239 17.72 -4.20 2.58
CA TRP A 239 16.99 -2.99 2.95
C TRP A 239 16.55 -3.05 4.42
N ALA A 240 16.33 -1.89 5.02
CA ALA A 240 15.77 -1.70 6.35
C ALA A 240 14.35 -1.09 6.29
N HIS A 241 14.08 -0.25 5.29
CA HIS A 241 12.82 0.46 5.12
C HIS A 241 12.00 -0.07 3.94
N LEU A 242 10.69 -0.20 4.12
CA LEU A 242 9.74 -0.56 3.08
C LEU A 242 8.75 0.59 2.83
N ILE A 243 8.60 0.99 1.56
CA ILE A 243 7.51 1.87 1.11
C ILE A 243 6.47 0.97 0.43
N SER A 244 5.31 0.82 1.07
CA SER A 244 4.28 -0.16 0.70
C SER A 244 3.22 0.36 -0.27
N GLY A 245 3.19 1.67 -0.53
CA GLY A 245 2.16 2.31 -1.38
C GLY A 245 0.83 2.55 -0.67
N HIS A 246 0.50 1.76 0.35
CA HIS A 246 -0.65 1.97 1.22
C HIS A 246 -0.29 2.14 2.70
N MET A 247 -1.24 2.73 3.43
CA MET A 247 -1.25 3.02 4.86
C MET A 247 -0.24 4.11 5.26
N GLY A 248 -0.29 4.54 6.52
CA GLY A 248 0.39 5.76 6.94
C GLY A 248 1.88 5.63 7.26
N ARG A 249 2.41 4.44 7.54
CA ARG A 249 3.81 4.27 7.97
C ARG A 249 4.66 3.45 7.01
N LEU A 250 5.97 3.69 7.08
CA LEU A 250 6.96 2.79 6.49
C LEU A 250 6.86 1.40 7.13
N GLY A 251 7.12 0.39 6.32
CA GLY A 251 7.25 -0.99 6.76
C GLY A 251 8.69 -1.36 7.12
N THR A 252 8.80 -2.48 7.80
CA THR A 252 10.05 -3.11 8.23
C THR A 252 10.13 -4.54 7.70
N ARG A 253 11.28 -5.19 7.88
CA ARG A 253 11.41 -6.61 7.58
C ARG A 253 10.47 -7.47 8.42
N ASP A 254 10.21 -7.07 9.66
CA ASP A 254 9.29 -7.77 10.56
C ASP A 254 7.85 -7.69 10.07
N ASP A 255 7.43 -6.57 9.46
CA ASP A 255 6.11 -6.46 8.83
C ASP A 255 5.94 -7.47 7.68
N VAL A 256 6.99 -7.64 6.87
CA VAL A 256 6.99 -8.60 5.75
C VAL A 256 6.93 -10.03 6.28
N THR A 257 7.72 -10.36 7.30
CA THR A 257 7.69 -11.68 7.93
C THR A 257 6.35 -11.97 8.63
N LEU A 258 5.76 -10.97 9.29
CA LEU A 258 4.46 -11.09 9.93
C LEU A 258 3.36 -11.38 8.91
N GLN A 259 3.36 -10.70 7.75
CA GLN A 259 2.44 -11.00 6.66
C GLN A 259 2.62 -12.41 6.11
N GLN A 260 3.86 -12.87 5.91
CA GLN A 260 4.12 -14.24 5.46
C GLN A 260 3.51 -15.26 6.43
N GLN A 261 3.68 -15.06 7.73
CA GLN A 261 3.10 -15.94 8.73
C GLN A 261 1.56 -15.89 8.71
N TYR A 262 0.97 -14.70 8.59
CA TYR A 262 -0.48 -14.53 8.50
C TYR A 262 -1.08 -15.28 7.31
N VAL A 263 -0.49 -15.16 6.12
CA VAL A 263 -0.96 -15.86 4.91
C VAL A 263 -0.69 -17.37 4.98
N ALA A 264 0.42 -17.79 5.62
CA ALA A 264 0.71 -19.20 5.85
C ALA A 264 -0.31 -19.86 6.79
N ASP A 265 -0.72 -19.17 7.86
CA ASP A 265 -1.74 -19.65 8.78
C ASP A 265 -3.10 -19.81 8.08
N LEU A 266 -3.50 -18.84 7.24
CA LEU A 266 -4.69 -18.94 6.40
C LEU A 266 -4.61 -20.12 5.43
N SER A 267 -3.46 -20.30 4.79
CA SER A 267 -3.24 -21.41 3.86
C SER A 267 -3.36 -22.78 4.55
N ALA A 268 -2.82 -22.91 5.77
CA ALA A 268 -2.92 -24.11 6.58
C ALA A 268 -4.37 -24.36 7.05
N GLY A 269 -5.05 -23.31 7.49
CA GLY A 269 -6.47 -23.33 7.86
C GLY A 269 -7.36 -23.77 6.69
N ALA A 270 -7.17 -23.18 5.50
CA ALA A 270 -7.94 -23.50 4.30
C ALA A 270 -7.75 -24.96 3.86
N ARG A 271 -6.52 -25.48 3.89
CA ARG A 271 -6.23 -26.90 3.58
C ARG A 271 -6.92 -27.84 4.57
N THR A 272 -6.91 -27.50 5.85
CA THR A 272 -7.58 -28.28 6.88
C THR A 272 -9.09 -28.25 6.67
N ALA A 273 -9.67 -27.06 6.53
CA ALA A 273 -11.11 -26.85 6.36
C ALA A 273 -11.65 -27.56 5.11
N LEU A 274 -10.91 -27.55 3.99
CA LEU A 274 -11.26 -28.31 2.78
C LEU A 274 -11.40 -29.81 3.02
N GLY A 275 -10.64 -30.37 3.96
CA GLY A 275 -10.69 -31.79 4.30
C GLY A 275 -11.76 -32.14 5.33
N THR A 276 -12.30 -31.16 6.06
CA THR A 276 -13.15 -31.41 7.24
C THR A 276 -14.56 -30.86 7.13
N VAL A 277 -14.81 -29.80 6.33
CA VAL A 277 -16.15 -29.24 6.15
C VAL A 277 -16.95 -30.15 5.22
N ASP A 278 -18.05 -30.71 5.72
CA ASP A 278 -18.95 -31.55 4.93
C ASP A 278 -19.81 -30.68 3.99
N PRO A 279 -19.74 -30.86 2.65
CA PRO A 279 -20.59 -30.12 1.72
C PRO A 279 -22.06 -30.57 1.76
N THR A 280 -22.36 -31.77 2.26
CA THR A 280 -23.69 -32.41 2.19
C THR A 280 -24.84 -31.52 2.71
N PRO A 281 -24.74 -30.88 3.88
CA PRO A 281 -25.83 -30.05 4.41
C PRO A 281 -26.21 -28.88 3.49
N PHE A 282 -25.24 -28.32 2.76
CA PHE A 282 -25.49 -27.21 1.82
C PHE A 282 -26.24 -27.72 0.58
N PHE A 283 -25.84 -28.85 0.02
CA PHE A 283 -26.54 -29.44 -1.14
C PHE A 283 -27.93 -29.97 -0.78
N VAL A 284 -28.13 -30.47 0.44
CA VAL A 284 -29.47 -30.82 0.95
C VAL A 284 -30.34 -29.58 1.12
N LYS A 285 -29.80 -28.50 1.71
CA LYS A 285 -30.54 -27.26 1.96
C LYS A 285 -30.99 -26.55 0.68
N TYR A 286 -30.12 -26.48 -0.33
CA TYR A 286 -30.36 -25.69 -1.54
C TYR A 286 -30.84 -26.52 -2.74
N GLY A 287 -30.81 -27.85 -2.66
CA GLY A 287 -31.41 -28.74 -3.64
C GLY A 287 -30.89 -28.52 -5.06
N ASN A 288 -31.78 -28.16 -5.98
CA ASN A 288 -31.43 -27.92 -7.40
C ASN A 288 -30.68 -26.60 -7.63
N ASN A 289 -30.57 -25.71 -6.64
CA ASN A 289 -29.74 -24.51 -6.73
C ASN A 289 -28.30 -24.81 -6.32
N SER A 290 -27.57 -25.50 -7.20
CA SER A 290 -26.19 -25.92 -6.96
C SER A 290 -25.23 -24.75 -6.69
N TRP A 291 -25.44 -23.59 -7.31
CA TRP A 291 -24.62 -22.41 -7.06
C TRP A 291 -24.79 -21.86 -5.64
N ALA A 292 -26.01 -21.88 -5.08
CA ALA A 292 -26.23 -21.52 -3.68
C ALA A 292 -25.58 -22.52 -2.71
N ALA A 293 -25.62 -23.82 -3.04
CA ALA A 293 -24.92 -24.85 -2.27
C ALA A 293 -23.40 -24.66 -2.29
N ILE A 294 -22.82 -24.43 -3.47
CA ILE A 294 -21.37 -24.17 -3.64
C ILE A 294 -20.97 -22.92 -2.86
N LYS A 295 -21.71 -21.81 -2.99
CA LYS A 295 -21.43 -20.59 -2.23
C LYS A 295 -21.43 -20.87 -0.73
N GLY A 296 -22.49 -21.48 -0.20
CA GLY A 296 -22.60 -21.75 1.23
C GLY A 296 -21.48 -22.67 1.76
N TYR A 297 -21.09 -23.67 0.96
CA TYR A 297 -19.96 -24.53 1.30
C TYR A 297 -18.63 -23.76 1.33
N LEU A 298 -18.33 -22.98 0.29
CA LEU A 298 -17.07 -22.23 0.22
C LEU A 298 -16.97 -21.12 1.28
N ASP A 299 -18.08 -20.43 1.56
CA ASP A 299 -18.16 -19.49 2.67
C ASP A 299 -17.82 -20.20 4.00
N ALA A 300 -18.41 -21.37 4.26
CA ALA A 300 -18.15 -22.11 5.50
C ALA A 300 -16.71 -22.63 5.62
N VAL A 301 -16.07 -23.00 4.51
CA VAL A 301 -14.64 -23.37 4.48
C VAL A 301 -13.78 -22.15 4.77
N ALA A 302 -14.07 -21.00 4.14
CA ALA A 302 -13.34 -19.75 4.37
C ALA A 302 -13.49 -19.26 5.82
N ASP A 303 -14.71 -19.27 6.37
CA ASP A 303 -14.98 -18.88 7.75
C ASP A 303 -14.24 -19.78 8.75
N SER A 304 -14.26 -21.10 8.51
CA SER A 304 -13.53 -22.07 9.33
C SER A 304 -12.01 -21.84 9.31
N ALA A 305 -11.46 -21.46 8.15
CA ALA A 305 -10.04 -21.12 8.01
C ALA A 305 -9.70 -19.76 8.64
N ALA A 306 -10.59 -18.77 8.52
CA ALA A 306 -10.38 -17.40 8.97
C ALA A 306 -10.47 -17.26 10.49
N ALA A 307 -11.44 -17.93 11.14
CA ALA A 307 -11.73 -17.75 12.56
C ALA A 307 -10.50 -17.85 13.50
N PRO A 308 -9.66 -18.91 13.45
CA PRO A 308 -8.47 -18.98 14.31
C PRO A 308 -7.41 -17.93 13.97
N VAL A 309 -7.35 -17.47 12.71
CA VAL A 309 -6.44 -16.41 12.29
C VAL A 309 -6.94 -15.05 12.80
N ILE A 310 -8.24 -14.77 12.73
CA ILE A 310 -8.85 -13.56 13.31
C ILE A 310 -8.56 -13.49 14.81
N GLU A 311 -8.73 -14.60 15.53
CA GLU A 311 -8.42 -14.67 16.96
C GLU A 311 -6.95 -14.37 17.24
N LYS A 312 -6.04 -14.96 16.45
CA LYS A 312 -4.59 -14.79 16.63
C LYS A 312 -4.08 -13.38 16.33
N TYR A 313 -4.66 -12.72 15.33
CA TYR A 313 -4.12 -11.47 14.77
C TYR A 313 -4.89 -10.21 15.14
N THR A 314 -6.09 -10.31 15.71
CA THR A 314 -6.80 -9.15 16.28
C THR A 314 -5.95 -8.48 17.36
N GLY A 315 -5.76 -7.16 17.26
CA GLY A 315 -4.89 -6.39 18.14
C GLY A 315 -3.40 -6.42 17.76
N VAL A 316 -2.99 -7.30 16.83
CA VAL A 316 -1.63 -7.36 16.27
C VAL A 316 -1.58 -6.66 14.91
N LEU A 317 -2.48 -7.05 14.00
CA LEU A 317 -2.68 -6.41 12.71
C LEU A 317 -4.00 -5.65 12.76
N ALA A 318 -3.99 -4.41 12.28
CA ALA A 318 -5.22 -3.67 12.07
C ALA A 318 -6.11 -4.38 11.03
N ALA A 319 -7.43 -4.28 11.22
CA ALA A 319 -8.44 -4.84 10.32
C ALA A 319 -8.47 -6.39 10.21
N ALA A 320 -7.83 -7.12 11.14
CA ALA A 320 -7.87 -8.59 11.17
C ALA A 320 -9.31 -9.13 11.23
N ASP A 321 -10.20 -8.51 12.00
CA ASP A 321 -11.61 -8.88 12.07
C ASP A 321 -12.49 -8.24 10.97
N VAL A 322 -11.88 -7.48 10.05
CA VAL A 322 -12.59 -6.82 8.94
C VAL A 322 -12.43 -7.63 7.64
N PHE A 323 -11.19 -7.96 7.25
CA PHE A 323 -10.91 -8.52 5.91
C PHE A 323 -10.43 -9.97 5.90
N THR A 324 -10.02 -10.54 7.04
CA THR A 324 -9.42 -11.88 7.05
C THR A 324 -10.34 -12.97 6.49
N ALA A 325 -11.66 -12.88 6.67
CA ALA A 325 -12.60 -13.82 6.04
C ALA A 325 -12.55 -13.77 4.50
N SER A 326 -12.57 -12.57 3.91
CA SER A 326 -12.43 -12.40 2.46
C SER A 326 -11.05 -12.83 1.97
N THR A 327 -10.01 -12.62 2.79
CA THR A 327 -8.66 -13.12 2.51
C THR A 327 -8.59 -14.63 2.48
N ALA A 328 -9.19 -15.28 3.48
CA ALA A 328 -9.25 -16.73 3.57
C ALA A 328 -9.91 -17.34 2.33
N LEU A 329 -11.00 -16.73 1.85
CA LEU A 329 -11.68 -17.19 0.64
C LEU A 329 -10.77 -17.12 -0.60
N TRP A 330 -9.97 -16.06 -0.75
CA TRP A 330 -9.10 -15.92 -1.92
C TRP A 330 -7.91 -16.88 -1.88
N VAL A 331 -7.31 -17.06 -0.70
CA VAL A 331 -6.28 -18.08 -0.46
C VAL A 331 -6.83 -19.47 -0.73
N LEU A 332 -8.06 -19.75 -0.27
CA LEU A 332 -8.78 -20.99 -0.54
C LEU A 332 -8.96 -21.23 -2.04
N GLU A 333 -9.46 -20.25 -2.79
CA GLU A 333 -9.66 -20.40 -4.23
C GLU A 333 -8.35 -20.61 -4.98
N SER A 334 -7.26 -19.93 -4.61
CA SER A 334 -5.95 -20.18 -5.21
C SER A 334 -5.45 -21.61 -4.93
N ILE A 335 -5.58 -22.08 -3.69
CA ILE A 335 -5.24 -23.46 -3.32
C ILE A 335 -6.03 -24.48 -4.16
N ARG A 336 -7.30 -24.21 -4.45
CA ARG A 336 -8.15 -25.11 -5.24
C ARG A 336 -7.83 -25.02 -6.73
N LEU A 337 -7.77 -23.81 -7.28
CA LEU A 337 -7.76 -23.56 -8.72
C LEU A 337 -6.36 -23.54 -9.30
N ASP A 338 -5.40 -22.89 -8.64
CA ASP A 338 -4.02 -22.80 -9.12
C ASP A 338 -3.21 -24.05 -8.75
N LEU A 339 -3.43 -24.58 -7.53
CA LEU A 339 -2.67 -25.73 -7.01
C LEU A 339 -3.42 -27.06 -7.12
N GLY A 340 -4.68 -27.06 -7.57
CA GLY A 340 -5.48 -28.27 -7.79
C GLY A 340 -5.91 -29.03 -6.53
N VAL A 341 -5.76 -28.44 -5.34
CA VAL A 341 -6.07 -29.14 -4.09
C VAL A 341 -7.57 -29.35 -3.93
N GLY A 342 -7.98 -30.59 -3.66
CA GLY A 342 -9.40 -30.95 -3.57
C GLY A 342 -10.09 -31.15 -4.92
N ILE A 343 -9.38 -31.00 -6.04
CA ILE A 343 -9.88 -31.31 -7.39
C ILE A 343 -9.39 -32.71 -7.76
N GLN A 344 -10.28 -33.70 -7.69
CA GLN A 344 -9.97 -35.09 -8.06
C GLN A 344 -10.50 -35.42 -9.45
N VAL A 345 -9.68 -36.05 -10.27
CA VAL A 345 -10.15 -36.74 -11.49
C VAL A 345 -10.90 -37.99 -11.04
N ARG A 346 -12.20 -38.05 -11.31
CA ARG A 346 -12.95 -39.29 -11.11
C ARG A 346 -12.51 -40.30 -12.17
N ALA A 347 -12.07 -41.47 -11.72
CA ALA A 347 -11.75 -42.61 -12.59
C ALA A 347 -13.00 -43.18 -13.25
#